data_AF-A0A0T0PXR5-F1
#
_entry.id   AF-A0A0T0PXR5-F1
#
_cell.length_a   1.000
_cell.length_b   1.000
_cell.length_c   1.000
_cell.angle_alpha   90.00
_cell.angle_beta   90.00
_cell.angle_gamma   90.00
#
_symmetry.space_group_name_H-M   'P 1'
#
loop_
_entity.id
_entity.type
_entity.pdbx_description
1 polymer ?
#
loop_
_entity_poly.entity_id
_entity_poly.type
_entity_poly.pdbx_seq_one_letter_code
_entity_poly.pdbx_strand_id
1 'polypeptide(L)'
;MIGEAELNPVDPRAKIAVTRLRAFHRIVAEHSGRHFKTLVINDGAVAYRDLSLRSNGITHDFLQRSFLLFDAISELERRNGWPGARMVVAAGFRARGSRRGIDAAAARVERILERMAAGEIAPEQAVREAGRIQRYSDDIPQLQANFAFTRAYVADAGGSGAGLGGPRMFVDTALFAGGKTPLWVTSGPPIPFQEPRLGLQCTFAPVTGLEAPGRGDGLNIPGLRDGLEIGETIAPTLSLRKLIKAARETS
;
A
#
# COMPACT_ATOMS: atom_id res chain seq x y z
N MET A 1 10.45 -19.91 -12.27
CA MET A 1 10.43 -19.16 -13.55
C MET A 1 11.74 -18.43 -13.85
N ILE A 2 12.17 -17.37 -13.15
CA ILE A 2 13.48 -16.71 -13.45
C ILE A 2 14.68 -17.58 -13.04
N GLY A 3 14.59 -18.27 -11.89
CA GLY A 3 15.64 -19.21 -11.47
C GLY A 3 15.81 -20.41 -12.41
N GLU A 4 14.73 -20.83 -13.08
CA GLU A 4 14.77 -21.91 -14.09
C GLU A 4 15.47 -21.49 -15.39
N ALA A 5 15.55 -20.19 -15.64
CA ALA A 5 16.31 -19.62 -16.74
C ALA A 5 17.77 -19.32 -16.36
N GLU A 6 18.24 -19.74 -15.17
CA GLU A 6 19.60 -19.50 -14.66
C GLU A 6 20.00 -18.01 -14.71
N LEU A 7 19.03 -17.11 -14.53
CA LEU A 7 19.22 -15.66 -14.66
C LEU A 7 19.68 -15.20 -16.06
N ASN A 8 19.57 -16.05 -17.07
CA ASN A 8 19.92 -15.74 -18.44
C ASN A 8 18.74 -15.03 -19.16
N PRO A 9 18.85 -13.73 -19.47
CA PRO A 9 17.77 -12.97 -20.09
C PRO A 9 17.49 -13.36 -21.55
N VAL A 10 18.39 -14.10 -22.21
CA VAL A 10 18.20 -14.57 -23.59
C VAL A 10 17.53 -15.94 -23.67
N ASP A 11 17.38 -16.65 -22.55
CA ASP A 11 16.68 -17.94 -22.51
C ASP A 11 15.20 -17.75 -22.88
N PRO A 12 14.62 -18.57 -23.78
CA PRO A 12 13.20 -18.52 -24.10
C PRO A 12 12.26 -18.57 -22.88
N ARG A 13 12.65 -19.24 -21.80
CA ARG A 13 11.91 -19.31 -20.54
C ARG A 13 11.91 -17.97 -19.79
N ALA A 14 12.96 -17.16 -19.95
CA ALA A 14 13.00 -15.79 -19.43
C ALA A 14 11.93 -14.90 -20.10
N LYS A 15 11.57 -15.16 -21.38
CA LYS A 15 10.50 -14.42 -22.06
C LYS A 15 9.15 -14.59 -21.38
N ILE A 16 8.84 -15.78 -20.86
CA ILE A 16 7.60 -16.04 -20.11
C ILE A 16 7.60 -15.20 -18.83
N ALA A 17 8.70 -15.21 -18.06
CA ALA A 17 8.82 -14.42 -16.85
C ALA A 17 8.71 -12.91 -17.12
N VAL A 18 9.38 -12.40 -18.15
CA VAL A 18 9.30 -10.99 -18.57
C VAL A 18 7.88 -10.63 -19.00
N THR A 19 7.17 -11.53 -19.69
CA THR A 19 5.78 -11.31 -20.11
C THR A 19 4.84 -11.24 -18.91
N ARG A 20 5.00 -12.15 -17.95
CA ARG A 20 4.29 -12.12 -16.67
C ARG A 20 4.54 -10.81 -15.91
N LEU A 21 5.80 -10.41 -15.77
CA LEU A 21 6.18 -9.15 -15.12
C LEU A 21 5.52 -7.93 -15.77
N ARG A 22 5.56 -7.84 -17.11
CA ARG A 22 4.92 -6.73 -17.84
C ARG A 22 3.41 -6.70 -17.65
N ALA A 23 2.76 -7.86 -17.66
CA ALA A 23 1.32 -7.96 -17.45
C ALA A 23 0.93 -7.55 -16.02
N PHE A 24 1.71 -7.99 -15.01
CA PHE A 24 1.58 -7.55 -13.63
C PHE A 24 1.75 -6.03 -13.48
N HIS A 25 2.83 -5.46 -14.03
CA HIS A 25 3.10 -4.01 -14.00
C HIS A 25 1.97 -3.19 -14.61
N ARG A 26 1.40 -3.67 -15.72
CA ARG A 26 0.27 -3.01 -16.38
C ARG A 26 -0.96 -2.96 -15.47
N ILE A 27 -1.35 -4.07 -14.85
CA ILE A 27 -2.50 -4.11 -13.94
C ILE A 27 -2.28 -3.18 -12.74
N VAL A 28 -1.08 -3.22 -12.14
CA VAL A 28 -0.74 -2.33 -11.03
C VAL A 28 -0.86 -0.87 -11.45
N ALA A 29 -0.35 -0.51 -12.63
CA ALA A 29 -0.44 0.85 -13.17
C ALA A 29 -1.90 1.29 -13.39
N GLU A 30 -2.75 0.42 -13.93
CA GLU A 30 -4.19 0.68 -14.14
C GLU A 30 -4.95 0.92 -12.83
N HIS A 31 -4.52 0.30 -11.73
CA HIS A 31 -5.16 0.43 -10.41
C HIS A 31 -4.53 1.53 -9.55
N SER A 32 -3.40 2.08 -10.00
CA SER A 32 -2.69 3.15 -9.31
C SER A 32 -3.39 4.48 -9.50
N GLY A 33 -3.46 5.28 -8.45
CA GLY A 33 -4.08 6.59 -8.53
C GLY A 33 -3.66 7.53 -7.41
N ARG A 34 -4.16 8.76 -7.45
CA ARG A 34 -3.85 9.82 -6.46
C ARG A 34 -4.02 9.35 -5.02
N HIS A 35 -5.07 8.56 -4.77
CA HIS A 35 -5.46 8.08 -3.45
C HIS A 35 -5.10 6.60 -3.20
N PHE A 36 -4.41 5.97 -4.15
CA PHE A 36 -3.94 4.59 -4.06
C PHE A 36 -2.60 4.52 -4.79
N LYS A 37 -1.59 5.09 -4.15
CA LYS A 37 -0.24 5.17 -4.72
C LYS A 37 0.42 3.83 -4.59
N THR A 38 1.10 3.40 -5.64
CA THR A 38 1.84 2.15 -5.66
C THR A 38 3.33 2.40 -5.95
N LEU A 39 4.18 1.54 -5.39
CA LEU A 39 5.56 1.34 -5.80
C LEU A 39 5.68 -0.08 -6.32
N VAL A 40 6.31 -0.25 -7.48
CA VAL A 40 6.56 -1.56 -8.09
C VAL A 40 8.05 -1.87 -8.04
N ILE A 41 8.41 -3.07 -7.57
CA ILE A 41 9.79 -3.59 -7.54
C ILE A 41 9.73 -5.03 -8.03
N ASN A 42 10.27 -5.31 -9.22
CA ASN A 42 10.20 -6.63 -9.87
C ASN A 42 8.75 -7.16 -9.91
N ASP A 43 8.48 -8.35 -9.37
CA ASP A 43 7.15 -8.97 -9.28
C ASP A 43 6.37 -8.58 -8.01
N GLY A 44 6.90 -7.65 -7.21
CA GLY A 44 6.25 -7.10 -6.03
C GLY A 44 5.68 -5.69 -6.28
N ALA A 45 4.59 -5.37 -5.59
CA ALA A 45 4.06 -4.01 -5.54
C ALA A 45 3.60 -3.67 -4.12
N VAL A 46 3.76 -2.41 -3.74
CA VAL A 46 3.37 -1.86 -2.44
C VAL A 46 2.40 -0.73 -2.67
N ALA A 47 1.17 -0.87 -2.18
CA ALA A 47 0.20 0.21 -2.13
C ALA A 47 0.17 0.82 -0.72
N TYR A 48 -0.01 2.15 -0.62
CA TYR A 48 -0.05 2.83 0.67
C TYR A 48 -1.03 4.00 0.68
N ARG A 49 -1.59 4.28 1.87
CA ARG A 49 -2.48 5.42 2.12
C ARG A 49 -2.51 5.80 3.59
N ASP A 50 -2.53 7.10 3.87
CA ASP A 50 -2.82 7.61 5.22
C ASP A 50 -4.33 7.49 5.48
N LEU A 51 -4.71 6.96 6.63
CA LEU A 51 -6.11 6.82 7.05
C LEU A 51 -6.66 8.12 7.65
N SER A 52 -7.98 8.33 7.55
CA SER A 52 -8.63 9.42 8.28
C SER A 52 -8.75 9.07 9.75
N LEU A 53 -8.46 10.04 10.63
CA LEU A 53 -8.53 9.87 12.08
C LEU A 53 -9.97 9.83 12.63
N ARG A 54 -10.97 10.13 11.81
CA ARG A 54 -12.36 10.32 12.28
C ARG A 54 -13.42 9.73 11.34
N SER A 55 -12.99 9.09 10.27
CA SER A 55 -13.88 8.43 9.32
C SER A 55 -13.20 7.18 8.80
N ASN A 56 -13.94 6.09 8.78
CA ASN A 56 -13.52 4.81 8.25
C ASN A 56 -13.74 4.69 6.73
N GLY A 57 -14.34 5.70 6.07
CA GLY A 57 -14.53 5.70 4.62
C GLY A 57 -13.22 5.62 3.83
N ILE A 58 -12.15 6.26 4.34
CA ILE A 58 -10.81 6.15 3.75
C ILE A 58 -10.24 4.73 3.92
N THR A 59 -10.45 4.12 5.09
CA THR A 59 -10.06 2.72 5.36
C THR A 59 -10.77 1.78 4.40
N HIS A 60 -12.07 1.98 4.17
CA HIS A 60 -12.87 1.17 3.26
C HIS A 60 -12.42 1.32 1.81
N ASP A 61 -12.25 2.55 1.32
CA ASP A 61 -11.77 2.79 -0.05
C ASP A 61 -10.38 2.18 -0.29
N PHE A 62 -9.48 2.23 0.71
CA PHE A 62 -8.19 1.54 0.61
C PHE A 62 -8.33 0.02 0.55
N LEU A 63 -9.17 -0.57 1.40
CA LEU A 63 -9.41 -2.01 1.42
C LEU A 63 -10.06 -2.50 0.11
N GLN A 64 -11.08 -1.78 -0.38
CA GLN A 64 -11.77 -2.08 -1.62
C GLN A 64 -10.81 -2.02 -2.82
N ARG A 65 -9.99 -0.96 -2.92
CA ARG A 65 -9.00 -0.85 -4.01
C ARG A 65 -7.92 -1.92 -3.93
N SER A 66 -7.50 -2.31 -2.72
CA SER A 66 -6.56 -3.41 -2.52
C SER A 66 -7.15 -4.73 -3.01
N PHE A 67 -8.41 -4.99 -2.68
CA PHE A 67 -9.12 -6.19 -3.15
C PHE A 67 -9.29 -6.22 -4.66
N LEU A 68 -9.71 -5.11 -5.28
CA LEU A 68 -9.83 -5.02 -6.74
C LEU A 68 -8.49 -5.27 -7.45
N LEU A 69 -7.39 -4.72 -6.93
CA LEU A 69 -6.05 -4.99 -7.45
C LEU A 69 -5.68 -6.47 -7.31
N PHE A 70 -5.90 -7.04 -6.12
CA PHE A 70 -5.65 -8.46 -5.86
C PHE A 70 -6.45 -9.37 -6.80
N ASP A 71 -7.73 -9.09 -6.98
CA ASP A 71 -8.63 -9.86 -7.83
C ASP A 71 -8.21 -9.79 -9.31
N ALA A 72 -7.90 -8.59 -9.80
CA ALA A 72 -7.42 -8.39 -11.17
C ALA A 72 -6.11 -9.15 -11.45
N ILE A 73 -5.15 -9.12 -10.53
CA ILE A 73 -3.89 -9.87 -10.66
C ILE A 73 -4.16 -11.38 -10.56
N SER A 74 -4.96 -11.82 -9.58
CA SER A 74 -5.26 -13.24 -9.37
C SER A 74 -5.97 -13.84 -10.57
N GLU A 75 -6.89 -13.10 -11.18
CA GLU A 75 -7.61 -13.50 -12.37
C GLU A 75 -6.69 -13.58 -13.60
N LEU A 76 -5.72 -12.66 -13.72
CA LEU A 76 -4.69 -12.75 -14.77
C LEU A 76 -3.81 -13.99 -14.55
N GLU A 77 -3.30 -14.20 -13.35
CA GLU A 77 -2.42 -15.32 -13.02
C GLU A 77 -3.12 -16.66 -13.25
N ARG A 78 -4.37 -16.80 -12.77
CA ARG A 78 -5.20 -17.99 -12.94
C ARG A 78 -5.44 -18.31 -14.42
N ARG A 79 -5.79 -17.30 -15.24
CA ARG A 79 -6.03 -17.48 -16.69
C ARG A 79 -4.78 -17.96 -17.43
N ASN A 80 -3.59 -17.59 -16.97
CA ASN A 80 -2.32 -17.98 -17.59
C ASN A 80 -1.66 -19.20 -16.92
N GLY A 81 -2.29 -19.82 -15.94
CA GLY A 81 -1.73 -20.97 -15.20
C GLY A 81 -0.50 -20.61 -14.35
N TRP A 82 -0.39 -19.35 -13.92
CA TRP A 82 0.70 -18.88 -13.06
C TRP A 82 0.36 -19.08 -11.57
N PRO A 83 1.36 -19.03 -10.66
CA PRO A 83 1.18 -19.36 -9.24
C PRO A 83 0.14 -18.51 -8.49
N GLY A 84 -0.21 -17.33 -9.00
CA GLY A 84 -1.11 -16.39 -8.34
C GLY A 84 -0.36 -15.36 -7.48
N ALA A 85 -1.10 -14.34 -7.03
CA ALA A 85 -0.56 -13.29 -6.18
C ALA A 85 -0.92 -13.53 -4.73
N ARG A 86 -0.01 -13.15 -3.83
CA ARG A 86 -0.30 -12.97 -2.40
C ARG A 86 -0.31 -11.49 -2.09
N MET A 87 -1.24 -11.06 -1.24
CA MET A 87 -1.32 -9.69 -0.78
C MET A 87 -1.48 -9.66 0.73
N VAL A 88 -0.72 -8.80 1.41
CA VAL A 88 -0.89 -8.54 2.85
C VAL A 88 -1.25 -7.06 3.04
N VAL A 89 -2.41 -6.82 3.66
CA VAL A 89 -2.88 -5.48 4.03
C VAL A 89 -2.73 -5.32 5.53
N ALA A 90 -1.93 -4.34 5.93
CA ALA A 90 -1.65 -4.06 7.34
C ALA A 90 -1.89 -2.59 7.67
N ALA A 91 -2.12 -2.33 8.96
CA ALA A 91 -2.20 -0.98 9.49
C ALA A 91 -1.10 -0.73 10.52
N GLY A 92 -0.71 0.53 10.67
CA GLY A 92 0.41 0.90 11.52
C GLY A 92 0.64 2.40 11.54
N PHE A 93 1.47 2.85 12.49
CA PHE A 93 1.90 4.23 12.54
C PHE A 93 2.93 4.52 11.45
N ARG A 94 2.99 5.78 11.04
CA ARG A 94 4.04 6.29 10.18
C ARG A 94 4.67 7.50 10.84
N ALA A 95 5.97 7.44 11.08
CA ALA A 95 6.68 8.64 11.49
C ALA A 95 6.76 9.57 10.27
N ARG A 96 6.33 10.82 10.43
CA ARG A 96 6.49 11.81 9.37
C ARG A 96 7.95 12.25 9.34
N GLY A 97 8.72 11.71 8.41
CA GLY A 97 10.06 12.20 8.09
C GLY A 97 10.05 13.63 7.53
N SER A 98 11.24 14.21 7.38
CA SER A 98 11.41 15.56 6.81
C SER A 98 10.87 15.63 5.38
N ARG A 99 9.95 16.56 5.11
CA ARG A 99 9.39 16.80 3.75
C ARG A 99 10.35 17.55 2.81
N ARG A 100 11.51 17.97 3.32
CA ARG A 100 12.49 18.82 2.63
C ARG A 100 12.87 18.34 1.23
N GLY A 101 13.00 17.02 1.01
CA GLY A 101 13.33 16.45 -0.31
C GLY A 101 12.20 16.57 -1.33
N ILE A 102 10.95 16.32 -0.92
CA ILE A 102 9.76 16.45 -1.78
C ILE A 102 9.50 17.93 -2.08
N ASP A 103 9.58 18.78 -1.06
CA ASP A 103 9.30 20.21 -1.18
C ASP A 103 10.36 20.90 -2.08
N ALA A 104 11.63 20.48 -2.02
CA ALA A 104 12.69 21.00 -2.89
C ALA A 104 12.49 20.65 -4.37
N ALA A 105 11.95 19.45 -4.67
CA ALA A 105 11.62 19.05 -6.03
C ALA A 105 10.41 19.81 -6.58
N ALA A 106 9.35 19.97 -5.77
CA ALA A 106 8.19 20.77 -6.12
C ALA A 106 8.56 22.24 -6.41
N ALA A 107 9.37 22.85 -5.54
CA ALA A 107 9.85 24.22 -5.73
C ALA A 107 10.75 24.39 -6.97
N ARG A 108 11.48 23.35 -7.41
CA ARG A 108 12.21 23.40 -8.70
C ARG A 108 11.28 23.39 -9.90
N VAL A 109 10.23 22.58 -9.87
CA VAL A 109 9.23 22.54 -10.95
C VAL A 109 8.46 23.86 -11.02
N GLU A 110 8.06 24.39 -9.86
CA GLU A 110 7.40 25.69 -9.76
C GLU A 110 8.24 26.81 -10.37
N ARG A 111 9.53 26.88 -10.04
CA ARG A 111 10.46 27.83 -10.67
C ARG A 111 10.62 27.69 -12.19
N ILE A 112 10.54 26.46 -12.72
CA ILE A 112 10.57 26.26 -14.18
C ILE A 112 9.28 26.82 -14.82
N LEU A 113 8.13 26.58 -14.19
CA LEU A 113 6.85 27.10 -14.66
C LEU A 113 6.79 28.63 -14.57
N GLU A 114 7.30 29.22 -13.50
CA GLU A 114 7.41 30.68 -13.33
C GLU A 114 8.29 31.31 -14.42
N ARG A 115 9.47 30.75 -14.67
CA ARG A 115 10.40 31.24 -15.72
C ARG A 115 9.81 31.11 -17.12
N MET A 116 9.03 30.05 -17.38
CA MET A 116 8.31 29.88 -18.64
C MET A 116 7.19 30.91 -18.78
N ALA A 117 6.41 31.15 -17.72
CA ALA A 117 5.33 32.14 -17.70
C ALA A 117 5.85 33.58 -17.85
N ALA A 118 7.05 33.86 -17.33
CA ALA A 118 7.75 35.13 -17.50
C ALA A 118 8.42 35.29 -18.88
N GLY A 119 8.40 34.25 -19.74
CA GLY A 119 9.02 34.27 -21.07
C GLY A 119 10.55 34.15 -21.05
N GLU A 120 11.15 33.82 -19.91
CA GLU A 120 12.61 33.68 -19.76
C GLU A 120 13.15 32.38 -20.38
N ILE A 121 12.28 31.37 -20.53
CA ILE A 121 12.59 30.10 -21.21
C ILE A 121 11.46 29.71 -22.16
N ALA A 122 11.84 29.10 -23.29
CA ALA A 122 10.88 28.54 -24.25
C ALA A 122 10.21 27.27 -23.70
N PRO A 123 8.97 26.94 -24.11
CA PRO A 123 8.26 25.73 -23.67
C PRO A 123 9.06 24.44 -23.87
N GLU A 124 9.78 24.30 -24.98
CA GLU A 124 10.59 23.11 -25.27
C GLU A 124 11.79 23.01 -24.33
N GLN A 125 12.32 24.15 -23.88
CA GLN A 125 13.37 24.21 -22.87
C GLN A 125 12.82 23.87 -21.48
N ALA A 126 11.62 24.33 -21.13
CA ALA A 126 10.94 23.96 -19.89
C ALA A 126 10.69 22.44 -19.81
N VAL A 127 10.24 21.80 -20.91
CA VAL A 127 10.06 20.34 -20.98
C VAL A 127 11.39 19.60 -20.81
N ARG A 128 12.48 20.08 -21.45
CA ARG A 128 13.82 19.49 -21.29
C ARG A 128 14.37 19.66 -19.87
N GLU A 129 14.21 20.85 -19.28
CA GLU A 129 14.66 21.14 -17.91
C GLU A 129 13.85 20.32 -16.89
N ALA A 130 12.53 20.24 -17.03
CA ALA A 130 11.67 19.41 -16.19
C ALA A 130 12.01 17.92 -16.31
N GLY A 131 12.28 17.43 -17.53
CA GLY A 131 12.70 16.05 -17.79
C GLY A 131 14.09 15.72 -17.24
N ARG A 132 14.95 16.72 -17.04
CA ARG A 132 16.29 16.61 -16.43
C ARG A 132 16.31 16.77 -14.93
N ILE A 133 15.19 17.13 -14.30
CA ILE A 133 15.03 16.96 -12.85
C ILE A 133 15.01 15.45 -12.59
N GLN A 134 16.20 14.85 -12.55
CA GLN A 134 16.40 13.51 -12.01
C GLN A 134 15.86 13.55 -10.59
N ARG A 135 14.80 12.77 -10.35
CA ARG A 135 14.19 12.53 -9.05
C ARG A 135 15.12 11.68 -8.17
N TYR A 136 16.37 12.10 -7.95
CA TYR A 136 17.23 11.44 -6.97
C TYR A 136 16.77 11.83 -5.55
N SER A 137 15.68 11.22 -5.15
CA SER A 137 15.64 10.48 -3.90
C SER A 137 14.96 9.15 -4.21
N ASP A 138 15.70 8.05 -4.10
CA ASP A 138 15.14 6.68 -4.04
C ASP A 138 14.29 6.48 -2.77
N ASP A 139 14.17 7.53 -1.96
CA ASP A 139 13.28 7.62 -0.84
C ASP A 139 11.84 7.82 -1.32
N ILE A 140 10.97 6.88 -0.96
CA ILE A 140 9.54 7.13 -0.82
C ILE A 140 9.30 7.45 0.65
N PRO A 141 9.19 8.73 1.07
CA PRO A 141 9.08 9.07 2.49
C PRO A 141 7.81 8.52 3.15
N GLN A 142 6.84 8.06 2.36
CA GLN A 142 5.66 7.38 2.87
C GLN A 142 5.91 5.90 3.21
N LEU A 143 6.95 5.28 2.67
CA LEU A 143 7.38 3.92 3.03
C LEU A 143 8.49 3.94 4.08
N GLN A 144 9.26 5.03 4.18
CA GLN A 144 10.24 5.22 5.25
C GLN A 144 9.56 5.41 6.61
N ALA A 145 10.08 4.71 7.63
CA ALA A 145 9.51 4.69 8.99
C ALA A 145 7.99 4.43 9.04
N ASN A 146 7.51 3.60 8.11
CA ASN A 146 6.13 3.17 8.03
C ASN A 146 6.00 1.77 8.64
N PHE A 147 5.47 1.72 9.87
CA PHE A 147 5.32 0.48 10.62
C PHE A 147 4.21 -0.41 10.04
N ALA A 148 3.26 0.15 9.30
CA ALA A 148 2.28 -0.64 8.53
C ALA A 148 2.98 -1.42 7.41
N PHE A 149 3.88 -0.73 6.68
CA PHE A 149 4.67 -1.36 5.63
C PHE A 149 5.60 -2.44 6.20
N THR A 150 6.33 -2.16 7.28
CA THR A 150 7.17 -3.17 7.95
C THR A 150 6.35 -4.40 8.36
N ARG A 151 5.16 -4.20 8.94
CA ARG A 151 4.27 -5.30 9.33
C ARG A 151 3.84 -6.13 8.12
N ALA A 152 3.38 -5.49 7.04
CA ALA A 152 2.99 -6.19 5.82
C ALA A 152 4.17 -6.93 5.17
N TYR A 153 5.35 -6.30 5.11
CA TYR A 153 6.55 -6.87 4.51
C TYR A 153 7.04 -8.12 5.25
N VAL A 154 7.11 -8.06 6.58
CA VAL A 154 7.57 -9.20 7.40
C VAL A 154 6.55 -10.34 7.35
N ALA A 155 5.26 -10.03 7.39
CA ALA A 155 4.19 -11.00 7.24
C ALA A 155 4.22 -11.69 5.86
N ASP A 156 4.39 -10.92 4.78
CA ASP A 156 4.54 -11.45 3.44
C ASP A 156 5.80 -12.32 3.31
N ALA A 157 6.95 -11.86 3.81
CA ALA A 157 8.20 -12.61 3.81
C ALA A 157 8.11 -13.95 4.57
N GLY A 158 7.35 -13.99 5.67
CA GLY A 158 7.10 -15.22 6.43
C GLY A 158 6.27 -16.25 5.67
N GLY A 159 5.38 -15.80 4.79
CA GLY A 159 4.61 -16.63 3.86
C GLY A 159 3.95 -17.84 4.51
N SER A 160 4.08 -19.03 3.89
CA SER A 160 3.48 -20.28 4.40
C SER A 160 4.00 -20.66 5.79
N GLY A 161 5.25 -20.33 6.13
CA GLY A 161 5.82 -20.57 7.47
C GLY A 161 5.13 -19.75 8.57
N ALA A 162 4.54 -18.63 8.20
CA ALA A 162 3.74 -17.78 9.07
C ALA A 162 2.21 -18.03 8.95
N GLY A 163 1.79 -19.08 8.24
CA GLY A 163 0.38 -19.35 7.94
C GLY A 163 -0.23 -18.48 6.83
N LEU A 164 0.56 -17.57 6.24
CA LEU A 164 0.15 -16.64 5.18
C LEU A 164 0.57 -17.20 3.80
N GLY A 165 0.20 -18.45 3.54
CA GLY A 165 0.57 -19.18 2.34
C GLY A 165 -0.40 -19.01 1.17
N GLY A 166 0.13 -19.20 -0.04
CA GLY A 166 -0.65 -19.29 -1.27
C GLY A 166 -1.19 -17.97 -1.83
N PRO A 167 -1.94 -18.04 -2.95
CA PRO A 167 -2.41 -16.85 -3.65
C PRO A 167 -3.68 -16.28 -3.00
N ARG A 168 -3.50 -15.62 -1.85
CA ARG A 168 -4.59 -15.07 -1.04
C ARG A 168 -4.29 -13.64 -0.61
N MET A 169 -5.37 -12.90 -0.34
CA MET A 169 -5.31 -11.60 0.32
C MET A 169 -5.48 -11.81 1.83
N PHE A 170 -4.56 -11.29 2.63
CA PHE A 170 -4.58 -11.35 4.09
C PHE A 170 -4.74 -9.94 4.64
N VAL A 171 -5.71 -9.73 5.52
CA VAL A 171 -6.05 -8.40 6.03
C VAL A 171 -5.91 -8.37 7.55
N ASP A 172 -5.17 -7.41 8.06
CA ASP A 172 -4.97 -7.20 9.50
C ASP A 172 -6.31 -6.90 10.18
N THR A 173 -6.69 -7.73 11.15
CA THR A 173 -7.97 -7.59 11.85
C THR A 173 -8.01 -6.38 12.75
N ALA A 174 -6.89 -5.69 12.98
CA ALA A 174 -6.86 -4.37 13.59
C ALA A 174 -7.72 -3.35 12.83
N LEU A 175 -7.94 -3.53 11.51
CA LEU A 175 -8.83 -2.71 10.70
C LEU A 175 -10.31 -2.86 11.08
N PHE A 176 -10.69 -3.97 11.71
CA PHE A 176 -12.10 -4.29 11.98
C PHE A 176 -12.47 -4.11 13.45
N ALA A 177 -13.69 -3.65 13.68
CA ALA A 177 -14.22 -3.48 15.03
C ALA A 177 -14.24 -4.81 15.78
N GLY A 178 -13.72 -4.81 17.02
CA GLY A 178 -13.62 -6.02 17.85
C GLY A 178 -12.68 -7.10 17.30
N GLY A 179 -11.85 -6.80 16.29
CA GLY A 179 -10.95 -7.77 15.67
C GLY A 179 -11.67 -8.84 14.84
N LYS A 180 -12.94 -8.60 14.45
CA LYS A 180 -13.78 -9.54 13.71
C LYS A 180 -14.12 -8.96 12.35
N THR A 181 -14.01 -9.77 11.29
CA THR A 181 -14.43 -9.35 9.95
C THR A 181 -15.93 -9.03 9.92
N PRO A 182 -16.34 -7.88 9.35
CA PRO A 182 -17.75 -7.53 9.25
C PRO A 182 -18.50 -8.40 8.23
N LEU A 183 -19.83 -8.39 8.27
CA LEU A 183 -20.70 -9.27 7.46
C LEU A 183 -20.50 -9.11 5.94
N TRP A 184 -20.12 -7.92 5.49
CA TRP A 184 -19.85 -7.63 4.07
C TRP A 184 -18.44 -8.10 3.62
N VAL A 185 -17.67 -8.73 4.51
CA VAL A 185 -16.35 -9.31 4.20
C VAL A 185 -16.43 -10.83 4.32
N THR A 186 -16.28 -11.54 3.20
CA THR A 186 -16.10 -12.98 3.21
C THR A 186 -14.65 -13.30 3.56
N SER A 187 -14.43 -14.00 4.67
CA SER A 187 -13.10 -14.37 5.14
C SER A 187 -13.05 -15.75 5.77
N GLY A 188 -11.84 -16.33 5.79
CA GLY A 188 -11.55 -17.54 6.55
C GLY A 188 -11.17 -17.25 8.01
N PRO A 189 -10.78 -18.28 8.77
CA PRO A 189 -10.45 -18.13 10.19
C PRO A 189 -9.27 -17.16 10.40
N PRO A 190 -9.28 -16.37 11.49
CA PRO A 190 -8.15 -15.52 11.84
C PRO A 190 -6.87 -16.32 12.08
N ILE A 191 -5.75 -15.76 11.64
CA ILE A 191 -4.41 -16.34 11.70
C ILE A 191 -3.57 -15.43 12.61
N PRO A 192 -3.25 -15.87 13.84
CA PRO A 192 -2.31 -15.16 14.69
C PRO A 192 -0.94 -15.13 14.02
N PHE A 193 -0.33 -13.95 13.99
CA PHE A 193 1.00 -13.72 13.44
C PHE A 193 1.92 -13.13 14.50
N GLN A 194 3.14 -13.66 14.59
CA GLN A 194 4.16 -13.18 15.51
C GLN A 194 5.52 -13.14 14.81
N GLU A 195 6.25 -12.03 14.98
CA GLU A 195 7.68 -11.94 14.69
C GLU A 195 8.41 -11.51 15.97
N PRO A 196 8.93 -12.47 16.76
CA PRO A 196 9.54 -12.20 18.06
C PRO A 196 10.72 -11.23 18.01
N ARG A 197 11.52 -11.25 16.94
CA ARG A 197 12.72 -10.38 16.83
C ARG A 197 12.37 -8.89 16.76
N LEU A 198 11.19 -8.59 16.23
CA LEU A 198 10.68 -7.23 16.08
C LEU A 198 9.60 -6.90 17.12
N GLY A 199 9.26 -7.85 18.01
CA GLY A 199 8.15 -7.72 18.94
C GLY A 199 6.80 -7.50 18.25
N LEU A 200 6.65 -7.93 16.99
CA LEU A 200 5.41 -7.74 16.23
C LEU A 200 4.42 -8.85 16.56
N GLN A 201 3.22 -8.45 16.94
CA GLN A 201 2.08 -9.33 17.14
C GLN A 201 0.86 -8.71 16.46
N CYS A 202 0.20 -9.48 15.60
CA CYS A 202 -1.05 -9.09 14.97
C CYS A 202 -1.84 -10.34 14.55
N THR A 203 -3.03 -10.14 14.00
CA THR A 203 -3.87 -11.23 13.50
C THR A 203 -4.33 -10.86 12.10
N PHE A 204 -4.20 -11.78 11.16
CA PHE A 204 -4.67 -11.59 9.79
C PHE A 204 -5.88 -12.47 9.52
N ALA A 205 -6.81 -12.02 8.68
CA ALA A 205 -7.88 -12.84 8.13
C ALA A 205 -7.67 -13.00 6.63
N PRO A 206 -7.72 -14.22 6.06
CA PRO A 206 -7.71 -14.41 4.62
C PRO A 206 -9.05 -13.95 4.06
N VAL A 207 -9.05 -12.96 3.17
CA VAL A 207 -10.25 -12.39 2.54
C VAL A 207 -10.43 -12.95 1.14
N THR A 208 -11.64 -13.42 0.86
CA THR A 208 -12.02 -13.98 -0.46
C THR A 208 -13.13 -13.18 -1.15
N GLY A 209 -13.76 -12.24 -0.45
CA GLY A 209 -14.83 -11.43 -1.01
C GLY A 209 -15.06 -10.15 -0.21
N LEU A 210 -15.32 -9.06 -0.92
CA LEU A 210 -15.83 -7.82 -0.35
C LEU A 210 -17.13 -7.45 -1.07
N GLU A 211 -18.22 -7.42 -0.31
CA GLU A 211 -19.48 -6.86 -0.79
C GLU A 211 -19.51 -5.36 -0.50
N ALA A 212 -20.18 -4.59 -1.36
CA ALA A 212 -20.41 -3.19 -1.06
C ALA A 212 -21.22 -3.10 0.24
N PRO A 213 -20.71 -2.44 1.30
CA PRO A 213 -21.55 -2.10 2.43
C PRO A 213 -22.64 -1.20 1.84
N GLY A 214 -23.88 -1.70 1.76
CA GLY A 214 -24.98 -1.01 1.09
C GLY A 214 -25.07 0.46 1.51
N ARG A 215 -25.65 1.34 0.66
CA ARG A 215 -25.65 2.82 0.79
C ARG A 215 -25.59 3.34 2.24
N GLY A 216 -24.38 3.41 2.78
CA GLY A 216 -24.06 4.18 3.96
C GLY A 216 -23.87 5.63 3.54
N ASP A 217 -24.00 6.52 4.50
CA ASP A 217 -23.85 7.97 4.45
C ASP A 217 -22.41 8.44 4.12
N GLY A 218 -21.63 7.61 3.41
CA GLY A 218 -20.29 7.90 2.88
C GLY A 218 -19.19 8.06 3.94
N LEU A 219 -19.56 8.20 5.21
CA LEU A 219 -18.66 8.58 6.31
C LEU A 219 -18.48 7.49 7.38
N ASN A 220 -19.42 6.54 7.48
CA ASN A 220 -19.36 5.46 8.46
C ASN A 220 -19.70 4.09 7.85
N ILE A 221 -18.69 3.23 7.75
CA ILE A 221 -18.77 1.87 7.20
C ILE A 221 -18.89 0.88 8.37
N PRO A 222 -20.01 0.15 8.50
CA PRO A 222 -20.24 -0.73 9.65
C PRO A 222 -19.14 -1.76 9.85
N GLY A 223 -18.65 -1.86 11.09
CA GLY A 223 -17.64 -2.84 11.51
C GLY A 223 -16.21 -2.52 11.08
N LEU A 224 -15.96 -1.35 10.47
CA LEU A 224 -14.63 -0.89 10.12
C LEU A 224 -14.17 0.23 11.07
N ARG A 225 -12.90 0.19 11.47
CA ARG A 225 -12.30 1.23 12.32
C ARG A 225 -11.77 2.40 11.51
N ASP A 226 -11.81 3.59 12.09
CA ASP A 226 -11.05 4.73 11.61
C ASP A 226 -9.57 4.68 12.07
N GLY A 227 -8.76 5.62 11.59
CA GLY A 227 -7.33 5.65 11.91
C GLY A 227 -7.01 5.87 13.40
N LEU A 228 -7.89 6.52 14.15
CA LEU A 228 -7.69 6.72 15.59
C LEU A 228 -7.97 5.43 16.35
N GLU A 229 -9.10 4.77 16.05
CA GLU A 229 -9.47 3.50 16.66
C GLU A 229 -8.47 2.38 16.33
N ILE A 230 -7.96 2.35 15.09
CA ILE A 230 -6.87 1.45 14.69
C ILE A 230 -5.64 1.73 15.55
N GLY A 231 -5.24 3.00 15.68
CA GLY A 231 -4.09 3.41 16.47
C GLY A 231 -4.20 2.98 17.95
N GLU A 232 -5.37 3.21 18.56
CA GLU A 232 -5.67 2.79 19.94
C GLU A 232 -5.65 1.26 20.09
N THR A 233 -6.00 0.52 19.05
CA THR A 233 -5.95 -0.95 19.04
C THR A 233 -4.51 -1.46 18.97
N ILE A 234 -3.69 -0.92 18.08
CA ILE A 234 -2.33 -1.42 17.83
C ILE A 234 -1.31 -0.92 18.86
N ALA A 235 -1.60 0.18 19.56
CA ALA A 235 -0.78 0.71 20.64
C ALA A 235 -1.66 1.23 21.79
N PRO A 236 -2.27 0.33 22.59
CA PRO A 236 -3.22 0.69 23.64
C PRO A 236 -2.58 1.51 24.78
N THR A 237 -1.26 1.45 24.92
CA THR A 237 -0.51 2.25 25.91
C THR A 237 -0.37 3.72 25.49
N LEU A 238 -0.59 4.04 24.22
CA LEU A 238 -0.54 5.41 23.72
C LEU A 238 -1.91 6.07 23.87
N SER A 239 -1.97 7.15 24.66
CA SER A 239 -3.17 7.99 24.69
C SER A 239 -3.21 8.91 23.46
N LEU A 240 -3.50 8.34 22.29
CA LEU A 240 -3.47 9.05 21.00
C LEU A 240 -4.34 10.30 20.99
N ARG A 241 -5.53 10.26 21.61
CA ARG A 241 -6.41 11.43 21.74
C ARG A 241 -5.74 12.58 22.49
N LYS A 242 -5.00 12.28 23.57
CA LYS A 242 -4.25 13.28 24.34
C LYS A 242 -3.07 13.82 23.53
N LEU A 243 -2.33 12.95 22.83
CA LEU A 243 -1.20 13.34 21.99
C LEU A 243 -1.64 14.24 20.82
N ILE A 244 -2.73 13.90 20.15
CA ILE A 244 -3.30 14.70 19.05
C ILE A 244 -3.81 16.06 19.57
N LYS A 245 -4.41 16.08 20.77
CA LYS A 245 -4.85 17.35 21.41
C LYS A 245 -3.65 18.26 21.70
N ALA A 246 -2.63 17.72 22.38
CA ALA A 246 -1.42 18.48 22.73
C ALA A 246 -0.68 19.01 21.48
N ALA A 247 -0.59 18.21 20.41
CA ALA A 247 0.06 18.60 19.17
C ALA A 247 -0.66 19.73 18.42
N ARG A 248 -1.97 19.93 18.64
CA ARG A 248 -2.75 21.04 18.07
C ARG A 248 -2.64 22.33 18.87
N GLU A 249 -2.30 22.22 20.15
CA GLU A 249 -2.09 23.37 21.04
C GLU A 249 -0.67 23.97 20.89
N THR A 250 0.24 23.24 20.23
CA THR A 250 1.63 23.64 19.99
C THR A 250 1.93 23.99 18.52
N SER A 251 0.93 23.92 17.63
CA SER A 251 1.02 24.24 16.19
C SER A 251 0.20 25.45 15.84
#